data_AF-A0AAV2HKD0-F1
#
_entry.id   AF-A0AAV2HKD0-F1
#
_cell.length_a   1.000
_cell.length_b   1.000
_cell.length_c   1.000
_cell.angle_alpha   90.00
_cell.angle_beta   90.00
_cell.angle_gamma   90.00
#
_symmetry.space_group_name_H-M   'P 1'
#
loop_
_entity.id
_entity.type
_entity.pdbx_description
1 polymer ?
#
loop_
_entity_poly.entity_id
_entity_poly.type
_entity_poly.pdbx_seq_one_letter_code
_entity_poly.pdbx_strand_id
1 'polypeptide(L)'
;CCYFLAIAHCTERGWFGQGCKYRCHCENNKCDITSGQCLNNAKCARGWFGSTCQYQDLATILSATVTTNPWQKADWLTDSNDYHCNSDSKLKSIGVAWNSPQSFSWLKI
;
A
#
# COMPACT_ATOMS: atom_id res chain seq x y z
N CYS A 1 -21.06 -26.07 25.22
CA CYS A 1 -20.05 -25.88 24.15
C CYS A 1 -20.17 -24.44 23.66
N CYS A 2 -19.55 -23.48 24.35
CA CYS A 2 -19.68 -22.06 24.05
C CYS A 2 -18.46 -21.63 23.23
N TYR A 3 -18.59 -21.66 21.90
CA TYR A 3 -17.65 -21.02 20.99
C TYR A 3 -17.75 -19.50 21.16
N PHE A 4 -17.07 -18.96 22.17
CA PHE A 4 -16.67 -17.56 22.14
C PHE A 4 -15.53 -17.45 21.13
N LEU A 5 -15.88 -17.23 19.87
CA LEU A 5 -14.96 -16.61 18.93
C LEU A 5 -14.69 -15.21 19.49
N ALA A 6 -13.62 -15.08 20.28
CA ALA A 6 -13.01 -13.79 20.52
C ALA A 6 -12.56 -13.29 19.14
N ILE A 7 -13.43 -12.56 18.46
CA ILE A 7 -13.01 -11.67 17.38
C ILE A 7 -11.93 -10.82 18.05
N ALA A 8 -10.67 -11.02 17.65
CA ALA A 8 -9.53 -10.30 18.20
C ALA A 8 -9.74 -8.82 17.90
N HIS A 9 -10.46 -8.16 18.80
CA HIS A 9 -10.88 -6.79 18.63
C HIS A 9 -9.71 -5.95 19.11
N CYS A 10 -9.10 -5.22 18.19
CA CYS A 10 -8.02 -4.32 18.55
C CYS A 10 -8.58 -3.24 19.47
N THR A 11 -7.91 -3.02 20.60
CA THR A 11 -8.31 -2.00 21.57
C THR A 11 -7.78 -0.62 21.18
N GLU A 12 -6.70 -0.60 20.40
CA GLU A 12 -6.10 0.62 19.88
C GLU A 12 -6.75 1.02 18.55
N ARG A 13 -7.14 2.30 18.44
CA ARG A 13 -7.75 2.84 17.23
C ARG A 13 -6.78 2.79 16.06
N GLY A 14 -7.29 2.38 14.91
CA GLY A 14 -6.53 2.31 13.68
C GLY A 14 -5.81 0.98 13.46
N TRP A 15 -5.77 0.11 14.47
CA TRP A 15 -5.20 -1.23 14.33
C TRP A 15 -6.28 -2.27 14.04
N PHE A 16 -5.95 -3.24 13.21
CA PHE A 16 -6.88 -4.29 12.79
C PHE A 16 -6.14 -5.58 12.36
N GLY A 17 -6.92 -6.61 12.04
CA GLY A 17 -6.45 -7.92 11.62
C GLY A 17 -6.02 -8.83 12.77
N GLN A 18 -5.69 -10.09 12.45
CA GLN A 18 -5.29 -11.06 13.46
C GLN A 18 -4.05 -10.59 14.22
N GLY A 19 -4.18 -10.48 15.55
CA GLY A 19 -3.11 -10.01 16.43
C GLY A 19 -2.81 -8.51 16.31
N CYS A 20 -3.71 -7.71 15.71
CA CYS A 20 -3.55 -6.26 15.58
C CYS A 20 -2.23 -5.85 14.90
N LYS A 21 -1.85 -6.58 13.85
CA LYS A 21 -0.57 -6.39 13.15
C LYS A 21 -0.61 -5.32 12.06
N TYR A 22 -1.80 -4.86 11.66
CA TYR A 22 -1.96 -3.86 10.61
C TYR A 22 -2.52 -2.59 11.18
N ARG A 23 -2.00 -1.46 10.69
CA ARG A 23 -2.51 -0.12 10.98
C ARG A 23 -3.08 0.48 9.71
N CYS A 24 -4.25 1.09 9.81
CA CYS A 24 -4.89 1.80 8.70
C CYS A 24 -4.33 3.24 8.62
N HIS A 25 -4.18 3.74 7.39
CA HIS A 25 -3.71 5.11 7.12
C HIS A 25 -4.66 5.82 6.15
N CYS A 26 -5.88 6.08 6.61
CA CYS A 26 -6.92 6.79 5.85
C CYS A 26 -6.78 8.31 5.96
N GLU A 27 -7.25 9.05 4.96
CA GLU A 27 -7.47 10.49 5.06
C GLU A 27 -8.42 10.77 6.24
N ASN A 28 -8.00 11.62 7.18
CA ASN A 28 -8.66 11.92 8.47
C ASN A 28 -8.49 10.88 9.59
N ASN A 29 -7.63 9.86 9.43
CA ASN A 29 -7.32 8.85 10.46
C ASN A 29 -8.55 8.12 11.03
N LYS A 30 -9.61 7.97 10.22
CA LYS A 30 -10.85 7.28 10.61
C LYS A 30 -10.99 5.99 9.81
N CYS A 31 -10.84 4.86 10.49
CA CYS A 31 -11.14 3.55 9.93
C CYS A 31 -11.94 2.70 10.92
N ASP A 32 -12.66 1.73 10.39
CA ASP A 32 -13.36 0.72 11.15
C ASP A 32 -12.37 -0.18 11.91
N ILE A 33 -12.62 -0.42 13.18
CA ILE A 33 -11.68 -1.12 14.07
C ILE A 33 -11.66 -2.63 13.86
N THR A 34 -12.71 -3.19 13.23
CA THR A 34 -12.81 -4.62 12.97
C THR A 34 -12.17 -4.97 11.63
N SER A 35 -12.49 -4.19 10.60
CA SER A 35 -12.11 -4.44 9.21
C SER A 35 -10.92 -3.63 8.72
N GLY A 36 -10.55 -2.53 9.40
CA GLY A 36 -9.54 -1.58 8.95
C GLY A 36 -10.00 -0.66 7.81
N GLN A 37 -11.26 -0.79 7.37
CA GLN A 37 -11.79 -0.04 6.22
C GLN A 37 -11.90 1.45 6.52
N CYS A 38 -11.53 2.29 5.56
CA CYS A 38 -11.66 3.73 5.70
C CYS A 38 -13.14 4.14 5.74
N LEU A 39 -13.51 4.93 6.74
CA LEU A 39 -14.89 5.37 6.92
C LEU A 39 -15.25 6.48 5.91
N ASN A 40 -16.54 6.60 5.59
CA ASN A 40 -17.09 7.63 4.69
C ASN A 40 -16.44 7.66 3.29
N ASN A 41 -16.00 6.50 2.79
CA ASN A 41 -15.28 6.38 1.51
C ASN A 41 -14.02 7.27 1.45
N ALA A 42 -13.39 7.55 2.61
CA ALA A 42 -12.13 8.26 2.66
C ALA A 42 -11.06 7.48 1.89
N LYS A 43 -10.20 8.21 1.16
CA LYS A 43 -9.08 7.61 0.44
C LYS A 43 -7.94 7.30 1.40
N CYS A 44 -6.94 6.59 0.90
CA CYS A 44 -5.69 6.43 1.62
C CYS A 44 -4.96 7.77 1.75
N ALA A 45 -4.33 7.98 2.90
CA ALA A 45 -3.40 9.07 3.08
C ALA A 45 -2.28 9.00 2.04
N ARG A 46 -1.70 10.15 1.69
CA ARG A 46 -0.64 10.23 0.69
C ARG A 46 0.49 9.25 1.01
N GLY A 47 0.86 8.43 0.03
CA GLY A 47 1.91 7.42 0.14
C GLY A 47 1.47 6.13 0.85
N TRP A 48 0.17 5.94 1.08
CA TRP A 48 -0.41 4.69 1.57
C TRP A 48 -1.34 4.09 0.53
N PHE A 49 -1.41 2.76 0.49
CA PHE A 49 -2.23 2.00 -0.43
C PHE A 49 -2.69 0.67 0.18
N GLY A 50 -3.47 -0.08 -0.60
CA GLY A 50 -4.12 -1.33 -0.18
C GLY A 50 -5.58 -1.12 0.17
N SER A 51 -6.33 -2.21 0.27
CA SER A 51 -7.78 -2.19 0.53
C SER A 51 -8.18 -1.52 1.84
N THR A 52 -7.25 -1.41 2.79
CA THR A 52 -7.43 -0.77 4.10
C THR A 52 -6.33 0.28 4.37
N CYS A 53 -5.64 0.73 3.32
CA CYS A 53 -4.56 1.72 3.41
C CYS A 53 -3.46 1.33 4.40
N GLN A 54 -3.07 0.05 4.40
CA GLN A 54 -2.16 -0.56 5.38
C GLN A 54 -0.73 -0.73 4.88
N TYR A 55 -0.49 -0.48 3.59
CA TYR A 55 0.83 -0.61 2.97
C TYR A 55 1.37 0.75 2.54
N GLN A 56 2.67 0.95 2.65
CA GLN A 56 3.34 2.20 2.33
C GLN A 56 3.98 2.13 0.95
N ASP A 57 3.78 3.15 0.12
CA ASP A 57 4.41 3.29 -1.19
C ASP A 57 5.89 3.65 -1.03
N LEU A 58 6.71 2.62 -0.82
CA LEU A 58 8.15 2.76 -0.62
C LEU A 58 8.89 3.19 -1.89
N ALA A 59 8.35 2.91 -3.08
CA ALA A 59 8.98 3.33 -4.33
C ALA A 59 8.99 4.86 -4.43
N THR A 60 7.85 5.49 -4.14
CA THR A 60 7.72 6.95 -4.17
C THR A 60 8.34 7.60 -2.94
N ILE A 61 8.02 7.13 -1.73
CA ILE A 61 8.42 7.81 -0.48
C ILE A 61 9.93 7.76 -0.25
N LEU A 62 10.59 6.67 -0.64
CA LEU A 62 12.03 6.52 -0.48
C LEU A 62 12.80 6.83 -1.77
N SER A 63 12.13 7.39 -2.77
CA SER A 63 12.72 7.78 -4.05
C SER A 63 13.54 6.64 -4.68
N ALA A 64 12.89 5.49 -4.85
CA ALA A 64 13.49 4.36 -5.54
C ALA A 64 13.90 4.74 -6.96
N THR A 65 15.01 4.19 -7.43
CA THR A 65 15.37 4.26 -8.85
C THR A 65 14.60 3.18 -9.59
N VAL A 66 13.65 3.60 -10.44
CA VAL A 66 12.86 2.71 -11.30
C VAL A 66 13.41 2.74 -12.72
N THR A 67 13.68 1.55 -13.26
CA THR A 67 14.25 1.36 -14.61
C THR A 67 13.41 0.36 -15.39
N THR A 68 13.42 0.47 -16.71
CA THR A 68 12.71 -0.44 -17.61
C THR A 68 13.68 -1.03 -18.63
N ASN A 69 13.38 -2.23 -19.10
CA ASN A 69 14.10 -2.86 -20.21
C ASN A 69 13.11 -3.26 -21.32
N PRO A 70 13.31 -2.84 -22.58
CA PRO A 70 14.34 -1.90 -23.05
C PRO A 70 14.13 -0.48 -22.47
N TRP A 71 15.20 0.33 -22.38
CA TRP A 71 15.16 1.65 -21.73
C TRP A 71 14.03 2.52 -22.26
N GLN A 72 13.02 2.73 -21.42
CA GLN A 72 11.89 3.62 -21.69
C GLN A 72 11.63 4.51 -20.50
N LYS A 73 11.01 5.67 -20.80
CA LYS A 73 10.53 6.61 -19.79
C LYS A 73 9.56 5.86 -18.86
N ALA A 74 9.97 5.69 -17.61
CA ALA A 74 9.27 4.90 -16.59
C ALA A 74 8.46 5.78 -15.63
N ASP A 75 8.43 7.09 -15.83
CA ASP A 75 7.78 8.06 -14.93
C ASP A 75 6.30 7.72 -14.66
N TRP A 76 5.63 7.09 -15.63
CA TRP A 76 4.23 6.67 -15.53
C TRP A 76 3.98 5.56 -14.49
N LEU A 77 5.00 4.82 -14.07
CA LEU A 77 4.89 3.83 -12.99
C LEU A 77 4.64 4.57 -11.65
N THR A 78 5.45 5.58 -11.37
CA THR A 78 5.44 6.27 -10.07
C THR A 78 4.67 7.60 -10.06
N ASP A 79 3.88 7.92 -11.09
CA ASP A 79 3.18 9.22 -11.21
C ASP A 79 1.91 9.34 -10.36
N SER A 80 1.54 8.26 -9.64
CA SER A 80 0.31 8.17 -8.83
C SER A 80 -0.99 8.38 -9.61
N ASN A 81 -0.98 8.17 -10.93
CA ASN A 81 -2.15 8.27 -11.78
C ASN A 81 -2.62 6.88 -12.25
N ASP A 82 -3.69 6.38 -11.64
CA ASP A 82 -4.26 5.06 -11.95
C ASP A 82 -4.81 4.93 -13.38
N TYR A 83 -4.87 6.02 -14.17
CA TYR A 83 -5.25 5.99 -15.59
C TYR A 83 -4.06 5.89 -16.56
N HIS A 84 -2.83 6.07 -16.08
CA HIS A 84 -1.63 5.96 -16.90
C HIS A 84 -1.07 4.54 -16.85
N CYS A 85 -1.59 3.69 -17.74
CA CYS A 85 -1.18 2.30 -17.86
C CYS A 85 -0.05 2.10 -18.88
N ASN A 86 0.77 1.05 -18.69
CA ASN A 86 1.71 0.60 -19.72
C ASN A 86 0.96 0.25 -21.01
N SER A 87 1.38 0.83 -22.13
CA SER A 87 0.94 0.40 -23.46
C SER A 87 2.08 -0.20 -24.30
N ASP A 88 3.30 -0.22 -23.76
CA ASP A 88 4.45 -0.77 -24.46
C ASP A 88 4.50 -2.29 -24.33
N SER A 89 4.27 -2.98 -25.45
CA SER A 89 4.31 -4.44 -25.56
C SER A 89 5.72 -5.04 -25.59
N LYS A 90 6.76 -4.20 -25.71
CA LYS A 90 8.18 -4.57 -25.69
C LYS A 90 8.78 -4.49 -24.29
N LEU A 91 8.06 -3.94 -23.30
CA LEU A 91 8.49 -3.94 -21.91
C LEU A 91 8.70 -5.39 -21.44
N LYS A 92 9.93 -5.73 -21.06
CA LYS A 92 10.32 -7.06 -20.60
C LYS A 92 10.47 -7.13 -19.09
N SER A 93 11.06 -6.11 -18.50
CA SER A 93 11.29 -6.06 -17.06
C SER A 93 11.29 -4.64 -16.52
N ILE A 94 10.96 -4.55 -15.24
CA ILE A 94 11.06 -3.35 -14.41
C ILE A 94 12.08 -3.66 -13.32
N GLY A 95 13.07 -2.79 -13.16
CA GLY A 95 14.04 -2.84 -12.08
C GLY A 95 13.74 -1.75 -11.06
N VAL A 96 13.68 -2.11 -9.79
CA VAL A 96 13.48 -1.16 -8.68
C VAL A 96 14.66 -1.29 -7.74
N ALA A 97 15.35 -0.18 -7.48
CA ALA A 97 16.54 -0.16 -6.64
C ALA A 97 16.43 0.95 -5.57
N TRP A 98 16.91 0.63 -4.37
CA TRP A 98 17.07 1.58 -3.27
C TRP A 98 18.51 1.58 -2.79
N ASN A 99 18.95 2.71 -2.22
CA ASN A 99 20.29 2.84 -1.64
C ASN A 99 20.44 2.10 -0.29
N SER A 100 19.33 1.66 0.31
CA SER A 100 19.33 0.91 1.56
C SER A 100 18.28 -0.21 1.53
N PRO A 101 18.51 -1.33 2.25
CA PRO A 101 17.55 -2.43 2.31
C PRO A 101 16.19 -1.99 2.86
N GLN A 102 15.12 -2.41 2.19
CA GLN A 102 13.74 -2.10 2.60
C GLN A 102 13.00 -3.37 2.98
N SER A 103 12.24 -3.31 4.08
CA SER A 103 11.33 -4.38 4.49
C SER A 103 9.91 -4.02 4.06
N PHE A 104 9.30 -4.86 3.25
CA PHE A 104 7.91 -4.70 2.81
C PHE A 104 7.25 -6.05 2.61
N SER A 105 5.93 -6.08 2.77
CA SER A 105 5.08 -7.21 2.41
C SER A 105 4.50 -7.06 1.01
N TRP A 106 4.22 -5.82 0.61
CA TRP A 106 3.69 -5.44 -0.69
C TRP A 106 4.43 -4.24 -1.24
N LEU A 107 4.67 -4.22 -2.56
CA LEU A 107 5.31 -3.13 -3.27
C LEU A 107 4.33 -2.57 -4.30
N LYS A 108 4.11 -1.26 -4.27
CA LYS A 108 3.46 -0.50 -5.33
C LYS A 108 4.54 0.14 -6.19
N ILE A 109 4.34 0.06 -7.50
CA ILE A 109 5.08 0.77 -8.56
C ILE A 109 4.08 1.16 -9.64
#